data_AF-A0A1G5GE88-F1
#
_entry.id   AF-A0A1G5GE88-F1
#
_cell.length_a   1.000
_cell.length_b   1.000
_cell.length_c   1.000
_cell.angle_alpha   90.00
_cell.angle_beta   90.00
_cell.angle_gamma   90.00
#
_symmetry.space_group_name_H-M   'P 1'
#
loop_
_entity.id
_entity.type
_entity.pdbx_description
1 polymer ?
#
loop_
_entity_poly.entity_id
_entity_poly.type
_entity_poly.pdbx_seq_one_letter_code
_entity_poly.pdbx_strand_id
1 'polypeptide(L)'
;MNLATDATDFERKIAIPHQKDGFNDVRDEYSTVLLKQMEAGNNGLTKTKYITFGIHADSMKSAKPRLIHIEMDLLNNFKRLGVVAETLDGYQRLALMHRQLHMGDKARFHFDWKYLVGSGLSVKDFIAPSGFEFPTGRYFKIGDLFCAMSFLSIDASDISDRMLADFLGMESTQIVTMHIQSVDQNEAIKTIKHTITELDRSKIEEQKKAVRAGYDMEIIPSDLATYGRDAKALLKELQTQNERMFLLTFMVLNTGRSMQELENNIFQASSIAQKHNCNLIRLDFQQEQGLVSTLPLAYNEVDIQRGMTTSSTAIFVPFTTQELFQDHRGALYYGLNALSNNLIMVDRKLLKNPNGLILGTPGSGKSFSAKREIANLFLVTDDDIIISDPESE
;
A
#
# COMPACT_ATOMS: atom_id res chain seq x y z
N MET A 1 -2.50 -0.45 2.57
CA MET A 1 -3.82 -0.45 3.25
C MET A 1 -4.26 0.97 3.46
N ASN A 2 -5.45 1.30 3.00
CA ASN A 2 -6.15 2.54 3.34
C ASN A 2 -7.18 2.18 4.38
N LEU A 3 -6.95 2.56 5.63
CA LEU A 3 -7.91 2.34 6.70
C LEU A 3 -8.39 3.70 7.19
N ALA A 4 -9.66 3.79 7.57
CA ALA A 4 -10.11 4.88 8.42
C ALA A 4 -9.16 4.98 9.61
N THR A 5 -8.57 6.15 9.78
CA THR A 5 -7.78 6.45 10.97
C THR A 5 -8.71 6.28 12.16
N ASP A 6 -8.30 5.50 13.16
CA ASP A 6 -9.02 5.50 14.43
C ASP A 6 -8.90 6.92 15.00
N ALA A 7 -9.96 7.70 14.79
CA ALA A 7 -10.01 9.10 15.15
C ALA A 7 -9.64 9.28 16.62
N THR A 8 -10.02 8.33 17.50
CA THR A 8 -9.74 8.45 18.94
C THR A 8 -8.28 8.17 19.30
N ASP A 9 -7.62 7.24 18.62
CA ASP A 9 -6.22 6.93 18.86
C ASP A 9 -5.29 7.98 18.25
N PHE A 10 -5.70 8.61 17.14
CA PHE A 10 -4.92 9.65 16.46
C PHE A 10 -5.21 11.06 17.01
N GLU A 11 -6.44 11.34 17.44
CA GLU A 11 -6.78 12.53 18.25
C GLU A 11 -5.90 12.57 19.50
N ARG A 12 -5.73 11.45 20.20
CA ARG A 12 -4.84 11.38 21.37
C ARG A 12 -3.38 11.69 21.06
N LYS A 13 -2.92 11.39 19.85
CA LYS A 13 -1.53 11.62 19.40
C LYS A 13 -1.28 13.06 18.99
N ILE A 14 -2.29 13.72 18.40
CA ILE A 14 -2.21 15.11 17.93
C ILE A 14 -2.60 16.10 19.04
N ALA A 15 -3.55 15.74 19.90
CA ALA A 15 -4.06 16.63 20.93
C ALA A 15 -2.96 17.03 21.90
N ILE A 16 -2.84 18.35 22.12
CA ILE A 16 -1.87 18.88 23.07
C ILE A 16 -2.42 18.65 24.48
N PRO A 17 -1.70 17.92 25.37
CA PRO A 17 -2.19 17.64 26.71
C PRO A 17 -2.41 18.92 27.53
N HIS A 18 -3.46 18.94 28.33
CA HIS A 18 -3.72 20.04 29.26
C HIS A 18 -2.59 20.18 30.29
N GLN A 19 -2.28 21.42 30.63
CA GLN A 19 -1.29 21.78 31.64
C GLN A 19 -1.90 22.74 32.67
N LYS A 20 -1.22 22.94 33.81
CA LYS A 20 -1.68 23.84 34.88
C LYS A 20 -1.07 25.23 34.75
N ASP A 21 -1.17 25.83 33.56
CA ASP A 21 -0.53 27.10 33.19
C ASP A 21 -1.52 28.17 32.67
N GLY A 22 -2.80 27.83 32.54
CA GLY A 22 -3.85 28.76 32.12
C GLY A 22 -4.10 28.85 30.61
N PHE A 23 -3.42 28.04 29.78
CA PHE A 23 -3.54 28.10 28.31
C PHE A 23 -4.28 26.89 27.69
N ASN A 24 -5.10 26.18 28.48
CA ASN A 24 -5.78 24.97 28.00
C ASN A 24 -6.85 25.26 26.94
N ASP A 25 -7.50 26.43 27.03
CA ASP A 25 -8.40 26.93 25.99
C ASP A 25 -7.69 27.09 24.64
N VAL A 26 -6.47 27.65 24.65
CA VAL A 26 -5.64 27.79 23.44
C VAL A 26 -5.18 26.42 22.92
N ARG A 27 -4.85 25.47 23.82
CA ARG A 27 -4.50 24.09 23.43
C ARG A 27 -5.67 23.36 22.77
N ASP A 28 -6.89 23.54 23.27
CA ASP A 28 -8.09 22.94 22.72
C ASP A 28 -8.40 23.51 21.33
N GLU A 29 -8.30 24.84 21.17
CA GLU A 29 -8.47 25.49 19.87
C GLU A 29 -7.40 25.02 18.87
N TYR A 30 -6.13 25.00 19.27
CA TYR A 30 -5.04 24.58 18.40
C TYR A 30 -5.18 23.11 17.98
N SER A 31 -5.53 22.22 18.92
CA SER A 31 -5.81 20.82 18.63
C SER A 31 -6.96 20.66 17.64
N THR A 32 -8.02 21.48 17.78
CA THR A 32 -9.13 21.51 16.83
C THR A 32 -8.69 21.94 15.43
N VAL A 33 -7.80 22.93 15.32
CA VAL A 33 -7.22 23.36 14.04
C VAL A 33 -6.39 22.24 13.41
N LEU A 34 -5.56 21.54 14.18
CA LEU A 34 -4.76 20.42 13.68
C LEU A 34 -5.65 19.27 13.17
N LEU A 35 -6.71 18.94 13.90
CA LEU A 35 -7.69 17.93 13.49
C LEU A 35 -8.38 18.32 12.17
N LYS A 36 -8.78 19.59 12.02
CA LYS A 36 -9.39 20.07 10.78
C LYS A 36 -8.43 20.02 9.58
N GLN A 37 -7.16 20.40 9.78
CA GLN A 37 -6.14 20.32 8.72
C GLN A 37 -5.84 18.87 8.33
N MET A 38 -5.89 17.94 9.29
CA MET A 38 -5.77 16.50 9.04
C MET A 38 -6.92 15.97 8.18
N GLU A 39 -8.17 16.30 8.53
CA GLU A 39 -9.35 15.88 7.79
C GLU A 39 -9.30 16.40 6.35
N ALA A 40 -8.95 17.67 6.16
CA ALA A 40 -8.79 18.27 4.84
C ALA A 40 -7.62 17.68 4.03
N GLY A 41 -6.58 17.22 4.74
CA GLY A 41 -5.36 16.74 4.13
C GLY A 41 -5.40 15.27 3.68
N ASN A 42 -5.96 14.41 4.52
CA ASN A 42 -5.88 12.97 4.33
C ASN A 42 -7.27 12.29 4.26
N ASN A 43 -8.35 13.08 4.21
CA ASN A 43 -9.75 12.61 4.29
C ASN A 43 -9.98 11.61 5.46
N GLY A 44 -9.18 11.72 6.52
CA GLY A 44 -9.22 10.81 7.67
C GLY A 44 -8.69 9.38 7.40
N LEU A 45 -7.91 9.11 6.34
CA LEU A 45 -7.42 7.76 6.00
C LEU A 45 -5.92 7.56 6.22
N THR A 46 -5.50 6.65 7.10
CA THR A 46 -4.07 6.33 7.22
C THR A 46 -3.67 5.30 6.15
N LYS A 47 -2.62 5.64 5.37
CA LYS A 47 -2.02 4.73 4.37
C LYS A 47 -0.81 4.03 4.97
N THR A 48 -0.92 2.74 5.24
CA THR A 48 0.21 1.95 5.74
C THR A 48 0.58 0.85 4.75
N LYS A 49 1.88 0.67 4.54
CA LYS A 49 2.47 -0.27 3.60
C LYS A 49 3.20 -1.36 4.39
N TYR A 50 2.99 -2.60 4.00
CA TYR A 50 3.60 -3.76 4.64
C TYR A 50 4.22 -4.63 3.57
N ILE A 51 5.38 -5.21 3.89
CA ILE A 51 6.03 -6.21 3.04
C ILE A 51 6.11 -7.47 3.88
N THR A 52 5.53 -8.54 3.36
CA THR A 52 5.64 -9.86 3.96
C THR A 52 6.37 -10.75 2.96
N PHE A 53 7.35 -11.51 3.43
CA PHE A 53 8.11 -12.45 2.61
C PHE A 53 8.21 -13.78 3.35
N GLY A 54 8.39 -14.85 2.58
CA GLY A 54 8.55 -16.20 3.07
C GLY A 54 9.57 -16.95 2.23
N ILE A 55 10.08 -18.05 2.78
CA ILE A 55 10.97 -18.97 2.07
C ILE A 55 10.51 -20.41 2.28
N HIS A 56 10.80 -21.28 1.32
CA HIS A 56 10.72 -22.72 1.53
C HIS A 56 12.02 -23.24 2.17
N ALA A 57 11.87 -24.04 3.22
CA ALA A 57 12.96 -24.67 3.94
C ALA A 57 12.46 -25.94 4.65
N ASP A 58 13.33 -26.96 4.73
CA ASP A 58 12.98 -28.26 5.32
C ASP A 58 12.75 -28.22 6.83
N SER A 59 13.22 -27.17 7.51
CA SER A 59 13.07 -27.02 8.96
C SER A 59 13.12 -25.55 9.39
N MET A 60 12.55 -25.27 10.56
CA MET A 60 12.65 -23.95 11.19
C MET A 60 14.11 -23.56 11.50
N LYS A 61 14.97 -24.55 11.78
CA LYS A 61 16.39 -24.34 12.08
C LYS A 61 17.16 -23.80 10.87
N SER A 62 16.84 -24.25 9.66
CA SER A 62 17.42 -23.75 8.41
C SER A 62 16.71 -22.49 7.90
N ALA A 63 15.40 -22.35 8.18
CA ALA A 63 14.62 -21.19 7.75
C ALA A 63 15.01 -19.89 8.48
N LYS A 64 15.12 -19.94 9.81
CA LYS A 64 15.26 -18.75 10.65
C LYS A 64 16.50 -17.90 10.31
N PRO A 65 17.72 -18.46 10.17
CA PRO A 65 18.89 -17.66 9.80
C PRO A 65 18.74 -16.99 8.42
N ARG A 66 18.13 -17.70 7.45
CA ARG A 66 17.90 -17.17 6.09
C ARG A 66 16.89 -16.02 6.10
N LEU A 67 15.80 -16.14 6.86
CA LEU A 67 14.81 -15.08 7.00
C LEU A 67 15.42 -13.83 7.65
N ILE A 68 16.21 -13.99 8.73
CA ILE A 68 16.90 -12.87 9.38
C ILE A 68 17.85 -12.16 8.41
N HIS A 69 18.57 -12.93 7.58
CA HIS A 69 19.46 -12.34 6.58
C HIS A 69 18.69 -11.53 5.53
N ILE A 70 17.59 -12.08 4.99
CA ILE A 70 16.72 -11.38 4.04
C ILE A 70 16.13 -10.10 4.68
N GLU A 71 15.70 -10.17 5.94
CA GLU A 71 15.20 -9.03 6.70
C GLU A 71 16.25 -7.91 6.79
N MET A 72 17.48 -8.25 7.18
CA MET A 72 18.58 -7.28 7.26
C MET A 72 18.88 -6.63 5.91
N ASP A 73 18.90 -7.41 4.83
CA ASP A 73 19.13 -6.91 3.48
C ASP A 73 18.00 -5.97 3.03
N LEU A 74 16.74 -6.33 3.29
CA LEU A 74 15.59 -5.47 2.99
C LEU A 74 15.63 -4.15 3.76
N LEU A 75 15.89 -4.19 5.07
CA LEU A 75 16.01 -2.98 5.89
C LEU A 75 17.16 -2.08 5.41
N ASN A 76 18.29 -2.67 5.04
CA ASN A 76 19.41 -1.92 4.48
C ASN A 76 19.08 -1.30 3.12
N ASN A 77 18.34 -2.02 2.26
CA ASN A 77 17.87 -1.48 0.98
C ASN A 77 16.89 -0.33 1.17
N PHE A 78 15.92 -0.43 2.09
CA PHE A 78 15.03 0.68 2.42
C PHE A 78 15.78 1.88 2.99
N LYS A 79 16.73 1.63 3.89
CA LYS A 79 17.59 2.69 4.44
C LYS A 79 18.38 3.42 3.35
N ARG A 80 18.90 2.71 2.34
CA ARG A 80 19.58 3.31 1.18
C ARG A 80 18.64 4.18 0.33
N LEU A 81 17.37 3.82 0.26
CA LEU A 81 16.31 4.60 -0.41
C LEU A 81 15.79 5.77 0.45
N GLY A 82 16.31 5.97 1.66
CA GLY A 82 15.83 6.99 2.60
C GLY A 82 14.48 6.63 3.25
N VAL A 83 14.03 5.39 3.13
CA VAL A 83 12.78 4.89 3.71
C VAL A 83 13.07 4.31 5.10
N VAL A 84 12.35 4.80 6.11
CA VAL A 84 12.34 4.19 7.44
C VAL A 84 11.42 2.98 7.39
N ALA A 85 11.96 1.80 7.71
CA ALA A 85 11.23 0.55 7.78
C ALA A 85 11.55 -0.14 9.11
N GLU A 86 10.55 -0.77 9.70
CA GLU A 86 10.64 -1.46 10.98
C GLU A 86 10.04 -2.87 10.86
N THR A 87 10.61 -3.81 11.59
CA THR A 87 10.12 -5.19 11.63
C THR A 87 8.97 -5.31 12.63
N LEU A 88 7.91 -6.00 12.23
CA LEU A 88 6.81 -6.34 13.13
C LEU A 88 7.07 -7.67 13.84
N ASP A 89 6.90 -7.68 15.16
CA ASP A 89 6.91 -8.91 15.93
C ASP A 89 5.60 -9.71 15.79
N GLY A 90 5.52 -10.87 16.45
CA GLY A 90 4.34 -11.73 16.39
C GLY A 90 3.07 -11.07 16.95
N TYR A 91 3.19 -10.25 18.00
CA TYR A 91 2.05 -9.55 18.58
C TYR A 91 1.53 -8.48 17.61
N GLN A 92 2.43 -7.67 17.06
CA GLN A 92 2.11 -6.61 16.11
C GLN A 92 1.51 -7.17 14.81
N ARG A 93 2.01 -8.32 14.33
CA ARG A 93 1.43 -9.01 13.16
C ARG A 93 0.03 -9.57 13.45
N LEU A 94 -0.22 -10.09 14.66
CA LEU A 94 -1.57 -10.49 15.08
C LEU A 94 -2.51 -9.28 15.18
N ALA A 95 -2.05 -8.18 15.76
CA ALA A 95 -2.80 -6.93 15.83
C ALA A 95 -3.16 -6.39 14.44
N LEU A 96 -2.23 -6.53 13.48
CA LEU A 96 -2.45 -6.16 12.09
C LEU A 96 -3.55 -7.01 11.43
N MET A 97 -3.49 -8.33 11.59
CA MET A 97 -4.53 -9.24 11.06
C MET A 97 -5.88 -8.98 11.73
N HIS A 98 -5.92 -8.80 13.04
CA HIS A 98 -7.14 -8.39 13.74
C HIS A 98 -7.70 -7.09 13.14
N ARG A 99 -6.87 -6.06 12.94
CA ARG A 99 -7.31 -4.80 12.33
C ARG A 99 -7.89 -4.99 10.92
N GLN A 100 -7.31 -5.89 10.12
CA GLN A 100 -7.86 -6.22 8.80
C GLN A 100 -9.21 -6.94 8.88
N LEU A 101 -9.39 -7.81 9.87
CA LEU A 101 -10.60 -8.60 10.06
C LEU A 101 -11.68 -7.89 10.87
N HIS A 102 -11.40 -6.70 11.41
CA HIS A 102 -12.30 -5.92 12.26
C HIS A 102 -12.48 -4.47 11.75
N MET A 103 -12.34 -4.23 10.44
CA MET A 103 -12.47 -2.88 9.86
C MET A 103 -13.84 -2.23 10.07
N GLY A 104 -14.89 -3.05 10.21
CA GLY A 104 -16.28 -2.60 10.32
C GLY A 104 -16.75 -2.33 11.74
N ASP A 105 -16.01 -2.82 12.75
CA ASP A 105 -16.44 -2.81 14.14
C ASP A 105 -15.48 -2.02 15.05
N LYS A 106 -15.79 -1.97 16.34
CA LYS A 106 -14.97 -1.28 17.36
C LYS A 106 -14.24 -2.26 18.27
N ALA A 107 -14.06 -3.51 17.84
CA ALA A 107 -13.37 -4.52 18.63
C ALA A 107 -11.94 -4.09 18.88
N ARG A 108 -11.51 -4.19 20.14
CA ARG A 108 -10.14 -3.88 20.55
C ARG A 108 -9.33 -5.17 20.64
N PHE A 109 -8.18 -5.18 19.99
CA PHE A 109 -7.25 -6.30 20.08
C PHE A 109 -6.70 -6.44 21.51
N HIS A 110 -7.08 -7.53 22.19
CA HIS A 110 -6.58 -7.90 23.52
C HIS A 110 -5.94 -9.28 23.43
N PHE A 111 -4.62 -9.34 23.56
CA PHE A 111 -3.88 -10.59 23.46
C PHE A 111 -2.65 -10.58 24.38
N ASP A 112 -2.39 -11.71 25.02
CA ASP A 112 -1.13 -12.01 25.70
C ASP A 112 -0.82 -13.48 25.42
N TRP A 113 0.44 -13.78 25.09
CA TRP A 113 0.91 -15.15 24.83
C TRP A 113 0.59 -16.13 25.96
N LYS A 114 0.52 -15.64 27.20
CA LYS A 114 0.15 -16.45 28.39
C LYS A 114 -1.24 -17.07 28.27
N TYR A 115 -2.16 -16.44 27.53
CA TYR A 115 -3.51 -16.97 27.36
C TYR A 115 -3.56 -18.26 26.56
N LEU A 116 -2.53 -18.60 25.78
CA LEU A 116 -2.48 -19.84 25.01
C LEU A 116 -2.12 -21.06 25.87
N VAL A 117 -1.39 -20.84 26.96
CA VAL A 117 -0.89 -21.93 27.80
C VAL A 117 -2.01 -22.46 28.69
N GLY A 118 -2.41 -23.71 28.48
CA GLY A 118 -3.37 -24.42 29.34
C GLY A 118 -4.85 -24.11 29.11
N SER A 119 -5.20 -23.18 28.20
CA SER A 119 -6.58 -22.83 27.86
C SER A 119 -7.15 -23.63 26.67
N GLY A 120 -6.28 -24.22 25.85
CA GLY A 120 -6.67 -24.82 24.56
C GLY A 120 -6.95 -23.82 23.45
N LEU A 121 -6.83 -22.51 23.73
CA LEU A 121 -6.99 -21.44 22.74
C LEU A 121 -5.78 -21.36 21.82
N SER A 122 -6.04 -20.90 20.60
CA SER A 122 -5.06 -20.59 19.57
C SER A 122 -5.00 -19.09 19.31
N VAL A 123 -3.98 -18.62 18.60
CA VAL A 123 -3.89 -17.22 18.17
C VAL A 123 -5.07 -16.80 17.28
N LYS A 124 -5.72 -17.74 16.59
CA LYS A 124 -6.86 -17.47 15.71
C LYS A 124 -8.08 -16.99 16.49
N ASP A 125 -8.28 -17.51 17.70
CA ASP A 125 -9.41 -17.17 18.57
C ASP A 125 -9.39 -15.71 19.04
N PHE A 126 -8.24 -15.03 18.93
CA PHE A 126 -8.07 -13.63 19.31
C PHE A 126 -8.09 -12.64 18.14
N ILE A 127 -8.06 -13.13 16.90
CA ILE A 127 -8.03 -12.27 15.69
C ILE A 127 -9.23 -12.49 14.78
N ALA A 128 -9.95 -13.61 14.94
CA ALA A 128 -11.08 -13.95 14.10
C ALA A 128 -12.30 -13.06 14.43
N PRO A 129 -13.04 -12.59 13.42
CA PRO A 129 -14.28 -11.88 13.63
C PRO A 129 -15.38 -12.86 14.09
N SER A 130 -16.54 -12.32 14.48
CA SER A 130 -17.70 -13.11 14.87
C SER A 130 -18.20 -14.06 13.77
N GLY A 131 -17.95 -13.73 12.51
CA GLY A 131 -18.21 -14.59 11.37
C GLY A 131 -18.02 -13.88 10.03
N PHE A 132 -18.06 -14.68 8.96
CA PHE A 132 -18.08 -14.22 7.58
C PHE A 132 -19.40 -14.67 6.92
N GLU A 133 -19.99 -13.81 6.11
CA GLU A 133 -21.19 -14.12 5.34
C GLU A 133 -20.87 -14.00 3.85
N PHE A 134 -21.17 -15.03 3.05
CA PHE A 134 -20.93 -15.03 1.59
C PHE A 134 -22.25 -15.25 0.82
N PRO A 135 -23.16 -14.25 0.74
CA PRO A 135 -24.54 -14.50 0.32
C PRO A 135 -24.70 -14.91 -1.15
N THR A 136 -23.89 -14.33 -2.05
CA THR A 136 -24.03 -14.50 -3.51
C THR A 136 -22.75 -14.94 -4.20
N GLY A 137 -21.64 -15.05 -3.46
CA GLY A 137 -20.30 -15.26 -4.01
C GLY A 137 -19.67 -14.02 -4.66
N ARG A 138 -20.41 -12.93 -4.92
CA ARG A 138 -19.87 -11.70 -5.54
C ARG A 138 -19.33 -10.68 -4.53
N TYR A 139 -19.77 -10.81 -3.28
CA TYR A 139 -19.37 -10.02 -2.14
C TYR A 139 -19.46 -10.88 -0.89
N PHE A 140 -18.92 -10.38 0.21
CA PHE A 140 -19.03 -10.98 1.52
C PHE A 140 -19.20 -9.91 2.58
N LYS A 141 -19.57 -10.31 3.80
CA LYS A 141 -19.64 -9.42 4.94
C LYS A 141 -18.70 -9.86 6.05
N ILE A 142 -18.07 -8.87 6.67
CA ILE A 142 -17.35 -9.02 7.93
C ILE A 142 -18.07 -8.14 8.96
N GLY A 143 -18.84 -8.77 9.87
CA GLY A 143 -19.78 -8.04 10.71
C GLY A 143 -20.79 -7.25 9.86
N ASP A 144 -20.85 -5.94 10.07
CA ASP A 144 -21.75 -5.03 9.34
C ASP A 144 -21.13 -4.44 8.06
N LEU A 145 -19.85 -4.73 7.78
CA LEU A 145 -19.15 -4.18 6.62
C LEU A 145 -19.36 -5.08 5.41
N PHE A 146 -19.80 -4.48 4.30
CA PHE A 146 -19.85 -5.13 3.00
C PHE A 146 -18.48 -5.04 2.34
N CYS A 147 -18.00 -6.16 1.84
CA CYS A 147 -16.66 -6.32 1.29
C CYS A 147 -16.72 -7.02 -0.06
N ALA A 148 -15.83 -6.65 -0.97
CA ALA A 148 -15.67 -7.38 -2.22
C ALA A 148 -14.21 -7.40 -2.70
N MET A 149 -13.77 -8.60 -3.05
CA MET A 149 -12.45 -8.88 -3.63
C MET A 149 -12.51 -8.82 -5.15
N SER A 150 -11.55 -8.12 -5.73
CA SER A 150 -11.31 -8.07 -7.17
C SER A 150 -9.81 -8.24 -7.46
N PHE A 151 -9.48 -8.77 -8.64
CA PHE A 151 -8.12 -8.81 -9.16
C PHE A 151 -7.98 -7.86 -10.35
N LEU A 152 -6.77 -7.36 -10.56
CA LEU A 152 -6.45 -6.49 -11.70
C LEU A 152 -5.97 -7.36 -12.87
N SER A 153 -6.75 -7.39 -13.95
CA SER A 153 -6.32 -7.92 -15.24
C SER A 153 -5.51 -6.85 -15.97
N ILE A 154 -4.24 -7.16 -16.19
CA ILE A 154 -3.29 -6.28 -16.88
C ILE A 154 -3.18 -6.75 -18.32
N ASP A 155 -3.96 -6.11 -19.20
CA ASP A 155 -3.94 -6.38 -20.64
C ASP A 155 -3.01 -5.41 -21.38
N ALA A 156 -2.61 -4.31 -20.73
CA ALA A 156 -1.73 -3.29 -21.27
C ALA A 156 -0.28 -3.78 -21.44
N SER A 157 0.38 -3.27 -22.49
CA SER A 157 1.81 -3.47 -22.73
C SER A 157 2.70 -2.61 -21.82
N ASP A 158 2.16 -1.50 -21.31
CA ASP A 158 2.86 -0.57 -20.42
C ASP A 158 1.90 -0.09 -19.32
N ILE A 159 2.44 0.10 -18.11
CA ILE A 159 1.68 0.45 -16.91
C ILE A 159 2.29 1.71 -16.32
N SER A 160 1.46 2.71 -16.01
CA SER A 160 1.96 3.90 -15.32
C SER A 160 2.24 3.60 -13.84
N ASP A 161 3.34 4.17 -13.35
CA ASP A 161 3.71 4.26 -11.92
C ASP A 161 2.66 4.98 -11.06
N ARG A 162 1.75 5.74 -11.68
CA ARG A 162 0.64 6.40 -11.01
C ARG A 162 -0.53 5.47 -10.69
N MET A 163 -0.61 4.28 -11.28
CA MET A 163 -1.75 3.38 -11.07
C MET A 163 -1.93 3.03 -9.59
N LEU A 164 -0.86 2.59 -8.93
CA LEU A 164 -0.93 2.26 -7.50
C LEU A 164 -1.26 3.50 -6.66
N ALA A 165 -0.73 4.67 -7.03
CA ALA A 165 -1.02 5.93 -6.35
C ALA A 165 -2.50 6.32 -6.48
N ASP A 166 -3.10 6.16 -7.66
CA ASP A 166 -4.51 6.45 -7.92
C ASP A 166 -5.40 5.51 -7.10
N PHE A 167 -5.10 4.20 -7.06
CA PHE A 167 -5.82 3.27 -6.16
C PHE A 167 -5.69 3.73 -4.71
N LEU A 168 -4.46 3.96 -4.22
CA LEU A 168 -4.24 4.42 -2.85
C LEU A 168 -4.82 5.82 -2.57
N GLY A 169 -5.19 6.59 -3.60
CA GLY A 169 -5.84 7.90 -3.51
C GLY A 169 -7.34 7.82 -3.23
N MET A 170 -7.97 6.65 -3.34
CA MET A 170 -9.40 6.48 -3.08
C MET A 170 -9.77 6.85 -1.65
N GLU A 171 -10.85 7.62 -1.51
CA GLU A 171 -11.44 8.07 -0.23
C GLU A 171 -12.31 6.99 0.42
N SER A 172 -11.85 5.74 0.39
CA SER A 172 -12.55 4.61 1.00
C SER A 172 -11.57 3.68 1.72
N THR A 173 -12.12 2.91 2.67
CA THR A 173 -11.36 1.86 3.32
C THR A 173 -11.15 0.70 2.34
N GLN A 174 -9.89 0.34 2.10
CA GLN A 174 -9.53 -0.71 1.15
C GLN A 174 -8.16 -1.32 1.43
N ILE A 175 -7.95 -2.54 0.94
CA ILE A 175 -6.64 -3.18 0.90
C ILE A 175 -6.25 -3.40 -0.55
N VAL A 176 -5.09 -2.88 -0.94
CA VAL A 176 -4.41 -3.28 -2.17
C VAL A 176 -3.32 -4.27 -1.78
N THR A 177 -3.34 -5.46 -2.39
CA THR A 177 -2.38 -6.54 -2.15
C THR A 177 -1.69 -6.91 -3.45
N MET A 178 -0.37 -7.11 -3.38
CA MET A 178 0.42 -7.58 -4.50
C MET A 178 1.25 -8.78 -4.04
N HIS A 179 1.05 -9.92 -4.68
CA HIS A 179 1.95 -11.07 -4.55
C HIS A 179 2.91 -11.06 -5.72
N ILE A 180 4.21 -11.04 -5.41
CA ILE A 180 5.28 -11.01 -6.40
C ILE A 180 6.17 -12.21 -6.15
N GLN A 181 6.21 -13.12 -7.12
CA GLN A 181 7.05 -14.31 -7.06
C GLN A 181 8.09 -14.29 -8.18
N SER A 182 9.37 -14.42 -7.84
CA SER A 182 10.41 -14.56 -8.85
C SER A 182 10.33 -15.91 -9.54
N VAL A 183 10.48 -15.93 -10.85
CA VAL A 183 10.62 -17.16 -11.65
C VAL A 183 12.10 -17.48 -11.80
N ASP A 184 12.45 -18.77 -11.78
CA ASP A 184 13.80 -19.20 -12.15
C ASP A 184 14.14 -18.76 -13.58
N GLN A 185 15.33 -18.21 -13.78
CA GLN A 185 15.71 -17.62 -15.07
C GLN A 185 15.68 -18.65 -16.22
N ASN A 186 16.09 -19.88 -15.96
CA ASN A 186 16.13 -20.92 -16.99
C ASN A 186 14.73 -21.38 -17.35
N GLU A 187 13.87 -21.57 -16.35
CA GLU A 187 12.46 -21.91 -16.57
C GLU A 187 11.69 -20.78 -17.28
N ALA A 188 11.97 -19.51 -16.94
CA ALA A 188 11.41 -18.36 -17.63
C ALA A 188 11.79 -18.35 -19.13
N ILE A 189 13.10 -18.46 -19.43
CA ILE A 189 13.60 -18.50 -20.81
C ILE A 189 13.00 -19.67 -21.59
N LYS A 190 12.91 -20.84 -20.98
CA LYS A 190 12.33 -22.05 -21.58
C LYS A 190 10.85 -21.86 -21.90
N THR A 191 10.09 -21.28 -20.97
CA THR A 191 8.65 -20.99 -21.14
C THR A 191 8.42 -20.02 -22.29
N ILE A 192 9.17 -18.91 -22.35
CA ILE A 192 9.03 -17.93 -23.45
C ILE A 192 9.42 -18.53 -24.80
N LYS A 193 10.50 -19.34 -24.88
CA LYS A 193 10.87 -20.04 -26.12
C LYS A 193 9.78 -21.01 -26.59
N HIS A 194 9.13 -21.72 -25.67
CA HIS A 194 7.99 -22.57 -25.98
C HIS A 194 6.82 -21.74 -26.54
N THR A 195 6.47 -20.63 -25.89
CA THR A 195 5.42 -19.71 -26.37
C THR A 195 5.72 -19.17 -27.77
N ILE A 196 6.97 -18.78 -28.05
CA ILE A 196 7.38 -18.34 -29.40
C ILE A 196 7.19 -19.45 -30.42
N THR A 197 7.53 -20.70 -30.07
CA THR A 197 7.38 -21.86 -30.96
C THR A 197 5.91 -22.12 -31.30
N GLU A 198 5.01 -22.02 -30.32
CA GLU A 198 3.56 -22.17 -30.52
C GLU A 198 2.96 -21.02 -31.36
N LEU A 199 3.44 -19.79 -31.15
CA LEU A 199 3.04 -18.64 -31.98
C LEU A 199 3.53 -18.77 -33.43
N ASP A 200 4.79 -19.18 -33.63
CA ASP A 200 5.35 -19.42 -34.96
C ASP A 200 4.61 -20.57 -35.67
N ARG A 201 4.19 -21.63 -34.94
CA ARG A 201 3.33 -22.70 -35.46
C ARG A 201 1.96 -22.17 -35.90
N SER A 202 1.31 -21.37 -35.05
CA SER A 202 -0.01 -20.77 -35.35
C SER A 202 0.08 -19.87 -36.59
N LYS A 203 1.18 -19.11 -36.74
CA LYS A 203 1.44 -18.28 -37.91
C LYS A 203 1.56 -19.11 -39.19
N ILE A 204 2.27 -20.24 -39.13
CA ILE A 204 2.39 -21.17 -40.27
C ILE A 204 1.02 -21.77 -40.64
N GLU A 205 0.18 -22.11 -39.66
CA GLU A 205 -1.16 -22.66 -39.91
C GLU A 205 -2.08 -21.64 -40.59
N GLU A 206 -2.10 -20.38 -40.15
CA GLU A 206 -2.84 -19.31 -40.83
C GLU A 206 -2.32 -19.05 -42.24
N GLN A 207 -0.99 -19.04 -42.45
CA GLN A 207 -0.42 -18.91 -43.79
C GLN A 207 -0.82 -20.06 -44.72
N LYS A 208 -0.85 -21.31 -44.22
CA LYS A 208 -1.34 -22.46 -45.01
C LYS A 208 -2.81 -22.33 -45.38
N LYS A 209 -3.63 -21.77 -44.48
CA LYS A 209 -5.05 -21.51 -44.73
C LYS A 209 -5.25 -20.42 -45.77
N ALA A 210 -4.45 -19.35 -45.73
CA ALA A 210 -4.42 -18.29 -46.73
C ALA A 210 -4.14 -18.84 -48.14
N VAL A 211 -3.10 -19.67 -48.27
CA VAL A 211 -2.75 -20.35 -49.53
C VAL A 211 -3.91 -21.20 -50.06
N ARG A 212 -4.61 -21.95 -49.19
CA ARG A 212 -5.75 -22.79 -49.60
C ARG A 212 -6.97 -21.97 -50.02
N ALA A 213 -7.19 -20.83 -49.38
CA ALA A 213 -8.35 -19.97 -49.61
C ALA A 213 -8.10 -18.89 -50.68
N GLY A 214 -6.86 -18.75 -51.16
CA GLY A 214 -6.51 -17.82 -52.25
C GLY A 214 -6.41 -16.35 -51.85
N TYR A 215 -6.28 -16.04 -50.55
CA TYR A 215 -5.98 -14.68 -50.09
C TYR A 215 -4.50 -14.52 -49.72
N ASP A 216 -4.05 -13.27 -49.60
CA ASP A 216 -2.65 -12.91 -49.41
C ASP A 216 -2.06 -13.53 -48.12
N MET A 217 -0.89 -14.14 -48.26
CA MET A 217 -0.13 -14.82 -47.20
C MET A 217 0.42 -13.83 -46.15
N GLU A 218 0.53 -12.55 -46.51
CA GLU A 218 0.96 -11.48 -45.62
C GLU A 218 -0.15 -11.04 -44.66
N ILE A 219 -1.40 -11.42 -44.93
CA ILE A 219 -2.55 -11.15 -44.05
C ILE A 219 -2.52 -12.14 -42.90
N ILE A 220 -1.74 -11.79 -41.87
CA ILE A 220 -1.70 -12.49 -40.58
C ILE A 220 -2.54 -11.68 -39.59
N PRO A 221 -3.31 -12.33 -38.70
CA PRO A 221 -4.00 -11.62 -37.63
C PRO A 221 -3.05 -10.69 -36.86
N SER A 222 -3.43 -9.42 -36.74
CA SER A 222 -2.59 -8.38 -36.12
C SER A 222 -2.14 -8.77 -34.71
N ASP A 223 -3.02 -9.42 -33.94
CA ASP A 223 -2.73 -9.88 -32.58
C ASP A 223 -1.62 -10.94 -32.58
N LEU A 224 -1.67 -11.89 -33.51
CA LEU A 224 -0.65 -12.95 -33.63
C LEU A 224 0.73 -12.37 -33.98
N ALA A 225 0.75 -11.37 -34.87
CA ALA A 225 1.99 -10.67 -35.21
C ALA A 225 2.56 -9.87 -34.03
N THR A 226 1.68 -9.22 -33.27
CA THR A 226 2.04 -8.41 -32.09
C THR A 226 2.58 -9.31 -30.97
N TYR A 227 1.83 -10.35 -30.57
CA TYR A 227 2.27 -11.30 -29.55
C TYR A 227 3.59 -11.99 -29.90
N GLY A 228 3.79 -12.34 -31.18
CA GLY A 228 5.05 -12.93 -31.64
C GLY A 228 6.24 -11.97 -31.52
N ARG A 229 6.02 -10.67 -31.76
CA ARG A 229 7.04 -9.63 -31.58
C ARG A 229 7.36 -9.42 -30.10
N ASP A 230 6.34 -9.30 -29.27
CA ASP A 230 6.47 -9.03 -27.84
C ASP A 230 7.16 -10.20 -27.11
N ALA A 231 6.81 -11.45 -27.45
CA ALA A 231 7.47 -12.63 -26.90
C ALA A 231 8.97 -12.68 -27.25
N LYS A 232 9.34 -12.29 -28.49
CA LYS A 232 10.75 -12.21 -28.92
C LYS A 232 11.50 -11.06 -28.23
N ALA A 233 10.83 -9.92 -28.02
CA ALA A 233 11.38 -8.81 -27.25
C ALA A 233 11.64 -9.23 -25.79
N LEU A 234 10.64 -9.82 -25.12
CA LEU A 234 10.76 -10.32 -23.75
C LEU A 234 11.88 -11.36 -23.61
N LEU A 235 12.03 -12.29 -24.56
CA LEU A 235 13.14 -13.25 -24.55
C LEU A 235 14.49 -12.53 -24.60
N LYS A 236 14.63 -11.51 -25.44
CA LYS A 236 15.85 -10.73 -25.56
C LYS A 236 16.14 -9.98 -24.25
N GLU A 237 15.15 -9.37 -23.63
CA GLU A 237 15.28 -8.66 -22.35
C GLU A 237 15.81 -9.62 -21.26
N LEU A 238 15.18 -10.78 -21.11
CA LEU A 238 15.60 -11.80 -20.13
C LEU A 238 17.02 -12.34 -20.39
N GLN A 239 17.45 -12.45 -21.65
CA GLN A 239 18.76 -13.01 -21.98
C GLN A 239 19.90 -11.97 -21.96
N THR A 240 19.62 -10.72 -22.33
CA THR A 240 20.66 -9.72 -22.64
C THR A 240 20.63 -8.49 -21.75
N GLN A 241 19.52 -8.20 -21.06
CA GLN A 241 19.35 -6.98 -20.28
C GLN A 241 19.34 -7.21 -18.77
N ASN A 242 19.77 -8.39 -18.31
CA ASN A 242 19.78 -8.77 -16.89
C ASN A 242 18.40 -8.62 -16.22
N GLU A 243 17.33 -8.73 -17.01
CA GLU A 243 15.96 -8.75 -16.53
C GLU A 243 15.61 -10.12 -15.95
N ARG A 244 14.86 -10.11 -14.84
CA ARG A 244 14.24 -11.29 -14.26
C ARG A 244 12.74 -11.28 -14.54
N MET A 245 12.18 -12.48 -14.62
CA MET A 245 10.74 -12.65 -14.73
C MET A 245 10.11 -12.82 -13.34
N PHE A 246 9.00 -12.13 -13.12
CA PHE A 246 8.18 -12.21 -11.92
C PHE A 246 6.75 -12.58 -12.30
N LEU A 247 6.05 -13.24 -11.39
CA LEU A 247 4.62 -13.50 -11.45
C LEU A 247 3.95 -12.56 -10.45
N LEU A 248 3.08 -11.68 -10.96
CA LEU A 248 2.32 -10.71 -10.18
C LEU A 248 0.85 -11.14 -10.05
N THR A 249 0.34 -11.17 -8.84
CA THR A 249 -1.10 -11.15 -8.54
C THR A 249 -1.42 -9.84 -7.85
N PHE A 250 -2.25 -9.01 -8.47
CA PHE A 250 -2.68 -7.72 -7.91
C PHE A 250 -4.15 -7.80 -7.54
N MET A 251 -4.48 -7.54 -6.28
CA MET A 251 -5.83 -7.62 -5.73
C MET A 251 -6.23 -6.36 -4.99
N VAL A 252 -7.52 -6.04 -5.05
CA VAL A 252 -8.15 -4.94 -4.32
C VAL A 252 -9.33 -5.49 -3.52
N LEU A 253 -9.29 -5.29 -2.21
CA LEU A 253 -10.44 -5.43 -1.32
C LEU A 253 -11.10 -4.05 -1.19
N ASN A 254 -12.28 -3.89 -1.77
CA ASN A 254 -13.12 -2.72 -1.54
C ASN A 254 -14.11 -3.00 -0.41
N THR A 255 -14.45 -1.96 0.36
CA THR A 255 -15.40 -2.06 1.48
C THR A 255 -16.47 -0.96 1.40
N GLY A 256 -17.58 -1.14 2.09
CA GLY A 256 -18.64 -0.13 2.27
C GLY A 256 -19.59 -0.48 3.41
N ARG A 257 -20.17 0.54 4.08
CA ARG A 257 -21.15 0.36 5.16
C ARG A 257 -22.54 0.00 4.66
N SER A 258 -22.78 0.17 3.35
CA SER A 258 -23.97 -0.29 2.65
C SER A 258 -23.57 -0.94 1.33
N MET A 259 -24.47 -1.76 0.78
CA MET A 259 -24.26 -2.34 -0.55
C MET A 259 -24.09 -1.27 -1.64
N GLN A 260 -24.81 -0.15 -1.53
CA GLN A 260 -24.68 0.97 -2.47
C GLN A 260 -23.31 1.64 -2.39
N GLU A 261 -22.81 1.87 -1.17
CA GLU A 261 -21.47 2.41 -0.94
C GLU A 261 -20.38 1.46 -1.48
N LEU A 262 -20.51 0.17 -1.21
CA LEU A 262 -19.61 -0.85 -1.72
C LEU A 262 -19.54 -0.78 -3.26
N GLU A 263 -20.68 -0.85 -3.95
CA GLU A 263 -20.74 -0.81 -5.42
C GLU A 263 -20.17 0.51 -6.00
N ASN A 264 -20.42 1.65 -5.34
CA ASN A 264 -19.82 2.92 -5.73
C ASN A 264 -18.28 2.88 -5.62
N ASN A 265 -17.75 2.35 -4.52
CA ASN A 265 -16.29 2.24 -4.32
C ASN A 265 -15.65 1.30 -5.35
N ILE A 266 -16.33 0.22 -5.73
CA ILE A 266 -15.86 -0.70 -6.78
C ILE A 266 -15.90 -0.02 -8.15
N PHE A 267 -16.96 0.72 -8.45
CA PHE A 267 -17.05 1.47 -9.71
C PHE A 267 -15.91 2.49 -9.85
N GLN A 268 -15.56 3.18 -8.76
CA GLN A 268 -14.39 4.05 -8.73
C GLN A 268 -13.08 3.28 -8.95
N ALA A 269 -12.87 2.16 -8.24
CA ALA A 269 -11.69 1.31 -8.42
C ALA A 269 -11.57 0.77 -9.85
N SER A 270 -12.68 0.37 -10.47
CA SER A 270 -12.74 -0.08 -11.86
C SER A 270 -12.43 1.05 -12.83
N SER A 271 -12.90 2.26 -12.56
CA SER A 271 -12.60 3.45 -13.38
C SER A 271 -11.12 3.81 -13.32
N ILE A 272 -10.47 3.65 -12.16
CA ILE A 272 -9.01 3.78 -12.02
C ILE A 272 -8.29 2.73 -12.84
N ALA A 273 -8.70 1.45 -12.76
CA ALA A 273 -8.10 0.40 -13.59
C ALA A 273 -8.19 0.73 -15.09
N GLN A 274 -9.37 1.14 -15.56
CA GLN A 274 -9.63 1.46 -16.96
C GLN A 274 -8.81 2.66 -17.46
N LYS A 275 -8.64 3.69 -16.63
CA LYS A 275 -7.75 4.84 -16.92
C LYS A 275 -6.32 4.39 -17.25
N HIS A 276 -5.88 3.28 -16.68
CA HIS A 276 -4.55 2.69 -16.90
C HIS A 276 -4.58 1.45 -17.81
N ASN A 277 -5.58 1.33 -18.69
CA ASN A 277 -5.74 0.23 -19.64
C ASN A 277 -5.75 -1.17 -19.00
N CYS A 278 -6.23 -1.25 -17.76
CA CYS A 278 -6.42 -2.48 -17.02
C CYS A 278 -7.90 -2.68 -16.70
N ASN A 279 -8.27 -3.91 -16.37
CA ASN A 279 -9.64 -4.25 -15.99
C ASN A 279 -9.65 -4.76 -14.56
N LEU A 280 -10.57 -4.26 -13.73
CA LEU A 280 -10.77 -4.79 -12.39
C LEU A 280 -11.89 -5.84 -12.44
N ILE A 281 -11.56 -7.10 -12.18
CA ILE A 281 -12.48 -8.23 -12.31
C ILE A 281 -12.79 -8.79 -10.93
N ARG A 282 -14.08 -9.00 -10.65
CA ARG A 282 -14.53 -9.56 -9.37
C ARG A 282 -14.08 -11.01 -9.23
N LEU A 283 -13.60 -11.39 -8.04
CA LEU A 283 -13.33 -12.78 -7.66
C LEU A 283 -14.64 -13.49 -7.28
N ASP A 284 -15.59 -13.59 -8.21
CA ASP A 284 -16.88 -14.25 -7.99
C ASP A 284 -16.65 -15.70 -7.53
N PHE A 285 -17.29 -16.09 -6.42
CA PHE A 285 -17.13 -17.37 -5.72
C PHE A 285 -15.72 -17.67 -5.16
N GLN A 286 -14.80 -16.71 -5.26
CA GLN A 286 -13.43 -16.79 -4.71
C GLN A 286 -13.16 -15.67 -3.69
N GLN A 287 -14.20 -15.14 -3.06
CA GLN A 287 -14.10 -14.02 -2.11
C GLN A 287 -13.30 -14.41 -0.85
N GLU A 288 -13.46 -15.63 -0.36
CA GLU A 288 -12.73 -16.16 0.80
C GLU A 288 -11.24 -16.30 0.48
N GLN A 289 -10.90 -16.94 -0.64
CA GLN A 289 -9.53 -17.11 -1.12
C GLN A 289 -8.88 -15.74 -1.34
N GLY A 290 -9.61 -14.80 -1.93
CA GLY A 290 -9.19 -13.41 -2.08
C GLY A 290 -8.88 -12.76 -0.74
N LEU A 291 -9.77 -12.84 0.25
CA LEU A 291 -9.58 -12.27 1.58
C LEU A 291 -8.36 -12.88 2.28
N VAL A 292 -8.23 -14.21 2.32
CA VAL A 292 -7.09 -14.90 2.94
C VAL A 292 -5.77 -14.44 2.30
N SER A 293 -5.78 -14.24 0.99
CA SER A 293 -4.62 -13.77 0.24
C SER A 293 -4.26 -12.30 0.52
N THR A 294 -5.14 -11.51 1.16
CA THR A 294 -4.81 -10.13 1.61
C THR A 294 -4.15 -10.07 2.98
N LEU A 295 -4.22 -11.15 3.76
CA LEU A 295 -3.61 -11.20 5.07
C LEU A 295 -2.07 -11.20 4.91
N PRO A 296 -1.33 -10.57 5.84
CA PRO A 296 0.13 -10.52 5.84
C PRO A 296 0.72 -11.87 6.22
N LEU A 297 0.43 -12.93 5.44
CA LEU A 297 0.84 -14.31 5.64
C LEU A 297 1.88 -14.77 4.61
N ALA A 298 2.15 -13.95 3.58
CA ALA A 298 2.95 -14.32 2.40
C ALA A 298 2.41 -15.59 1.73
N TYR A 299 1.08 -15.70 1.66
CA TYR A 299 0.38 -16.81 1.07
C TYR A 299 -0.72 -16.29 0.15
N ASN A 300 -0.83 -16.88 -1.03
CA ASN A 300 -1.80 -16.51 -2.06
C ASN A 300 -2.58 -17.76 -2.46
N GLU A 301 -3.90 -17.73 -2.29
CA GLU A 301 -4.84 -18.76 -2.74
C GLU A 301 -5.49 -18.43 -4.09
N VAL A 302 -5.18 -17.27 -4.67
CA VAL A 302 -5.69 -16.84 -5.97
C VAL A 302 -4.66 -17.15 -7.06
N ASP A 303 -4.96 -18.15 -7.87
CA ASP A 303 -4.11 -18.64 -8.98
C ASP A 303 -4.20 -17.76 -10.24
N ILE A 304 -4.25 -16.44 -10.08
CA ILE A 304 -4.28 -15.48 -11.19
C ILE A 304 -2.96 -14.71 -11.18
N GLN A 305 -2.12 -14.95 -12.18
CA GLN A 305 -0.76 -14.43 -12.23
C GLN A 305 -0.45 -13.84 -13.60
N ARG A 306 0.14 -12.64 -13.59
CA ARG A 306 0.69 -11.98 -14.78
C ARG A 306 2.21 -12.06 -14.75
N GLY A 307 2.80 -12.57 -15.82
CA GLY A 307 4.24 -12.51 -16.04
C GLY A 307 4.70 -11.09 -16.33
N MET A 308 5.71 -10.61 -15.60
CA MET A 308 6.27 -9.25 -15.72
C MET A 308 7.80 -9.29 -15.64
N THR A 309 8.47 -8.30 -16.23
CA THR A 309 9.91 -8.09 -16.03
C THR A 309 10.18 -7.37 -14.72
N THR A 310 11.45 -7.28 -14.31
CA THR A 310 11.87 -6.51 -13.13
C THR A 310 11.45 -5.06 -13.28
N SER A 311 11.72 -4.46 -14.45
CA SER A 311 11.37 -3.06 -14.74
C SER A 311 9.88 -2.82 -14.65
N SER A 312 9.05 -3.68 -15.25
CA SER A 312 7.59 -3.51 -15.17
C SER A 312 7.03 -3.77 -13.77
N THR A 313 7.65 -4.66 -12.99
CA THR A 313 7.26 -4.90 -11.59
C THR A 313 7.64 -3.73 -10.69
N ALA A 314 8.77 -3.07 -10.97
CA ALA A 314 9.28 -1.94 -10.17
C ALA A 314 8.34 -0.72 -10.19
N ILE A 315 7.48 -0.60 -11.20
CA ILE A 315 6.45 0.43 -11.33
C ILE A 315 5.46 0.40 -10.15
N PHE A 316 5.26 -0.78 -9.55
CA PHE A 316 4.40 -0.96 -8.39
C PHE A 316 5.10 -0.71 -7.05
N VAL A 317 6.37 -0.30 -7.06
CA VAL A 317 7.08 0.03 -5.83
C VAL A 317 6.44 1.28 -5.22
N PRO A 318 5.92 1.20 -3.98
CA PRO A 318 4.96 2.18 -3.47
C PRO A 318 5.64 3.41 -2.88
N PHE A 319 6.61 4.04 -3.55
CA PHE A 319 7.30 5.24 -3.04
C PHE A 319 7.00 6.46 -3.91
N THR A 320 5.80 7.00 -3.78
CA THR A 320 5.45 8.27 -4.43
C THR A 320 5.79 9.49 -3.59
N THR A 321 5.85 9.36 -2.26
CA THR A 321 6.02 10.48 -1.33
C THR A 321 6.64 10.02 0.00
N GLN A 322 7.63 10.76 0.50
CA GLN A 322 8.15 10.61 1.85
C GLN A 322 7.31 11.45 2.81
N GLU A 323 6.83 10.83 3.89
CA GLU A 323 6.10 11.53 4.94
C GLU A 323 7.02 11.92 6.09
N LEU A 324 6.78 13.12 6.64
CA LEU A 324 7.50 13.66 7.79
C LEU A 324 6.52 13.78 8.95
N PHE A 325 6.27 12.65 9.62
CA PHE A 325 5.38 12.59 10.77
C PHE A 325 6.08 11.88 11.93
N GLN A 326 6.41 12.64 12.96
CA GLN A 326 6.97 12.14 14.21
C GLN A 326 5.87 12.07 15.26
N ASP A 327 5.57 10.85 15.72
CA ASP A 327 4.47 10.56 16.63
C ASP A 327 4.93 10.63 18.10
N HIS A 328 5.29 11.83 18.57
CA HIS A 328 5.64 12.06 19.97
C HIS A 328 5.34 13.49 20.39
N ARG A 329 5.30 13.72 21.71
CA ARG A 329 4.88 14.99 22.30
C ARG A 329 5.70 16.19 21.82
N GLY A 330 6.99 16.04 21.49
CA GLY A 330 7.83 17.18 21.07
C GLY A 330 7.67 17.59 19.61
N ALA A 331 6.84 16.88 18.83
CA ALA A 331 6.69 17.16 17.40
C ALA A 331 5.82 18.40 17.15
N LEU A 332 6.35 19.34 16.35
CA LEU A 332 5.66 20.58 15.98
C LEU A 332 5.02 20.47 14.60
N TYR A 333 3.92 21.18 14.42
CA TYR A 333 3.19 21.25 13.15
C TYR A 333 3.81 22.26 12.19
N TYR A 334 4.23 21.79 11.02
CA TYR A 334 4.85 22.61 9.98
C TYR A 334 3.95 22.90 8.77
N GLY A 335 2.86 22.16 8.58
CA GLY A 335 1.95 22.34 7.44
C GLY A 335 1.50 21.01 6.85
N LEU A 336 0.99 21.07 5.63
CA LEU A 336 0.64 19.89 4.84
C LEU A 336 1.71 19.63 3.78
N ASN A 337 2.00 18.36 3.54
CA ASN A 337 2.80 17.93 2.41
C ASN A 337 2.07 18.27 1.12
N ALA A 338 2.68 19.06 0.22
CA ALA A 338 2.01 19.53 -0.99
C ALA A 338 1.62 18.42 -1.98
N LEU A 339 2.22 17.23 -1.88
CA LEU A 339 1.96 16.10 -2.77
C LEU A 339 0.96 15.12 -2.16
N SER A 340 1.10 14.78 -0.88
CA SER A 340 0.24 13.80 -0.22
C SER A 340 -0.89 14.42 0.60
N ASN A 341 -0.84 15.73 0.81
CA ASN A 341 -1.69 16.51 1.72
C ASN A 341 -1.67 16.02 3.18
N ASN A 342 -0.73 15.15 3.56
CA ASN A 342 -0.58 14.70 4.94
C ASN A 342 0.04 15.77 5.85
N LEU A 343 -0.28 15.73 7.15
CA LEU A 343 0.34 16.59 8.17
C LEU A 343 1.86 16.37 8.23
N ILE A 344 2.60 17.48 8.29
CA ILE A 344 4.03 17.49 8.60
C ILE A 344 4.18 17.81 10.09
N MET A 345 4.58 16.81 10.88
CA MET A 345 4.81 16.89 12.33
C MET A 345 6.27 16.50 12.61
N VAL A 346 7.08 17.43 13.12
CA VAL A 346 8.53 17.22 13.27
C VAL A 346 9.05 17.87 14.55
N ASP A 347 9.85 17.13 15.32
CA ASP A 347 10.76 17.70 16.31
C ASP A 347 12.15 17.82 15.68
N ARG A 348 12.60 19.07 15.45
CA ARG A 348 13.92 19.34 14.86
C ARG A 348 15.06 18.93 15.78
N LYS A 349 14.85 18.83 17.10
CA LYS A 349 15.88 18.41 18.07
C LYS A 349 16.36 16.98 17.84
N LEU A 350 15.53 16.15 17.21
CA LEU A 350 15.88 14.76 16.84
C LEU A 350 16.56 14.66 15.47
N LEU A 351 16.62 15.75 14.70
CA LEU A 351 17.31 15.78 13.41
C LEU A 351 18.81 16.03 13.60
N LYS A 352 19.60 15.71 12.57
CA LYS A 352 21.05 15.95 12.57
C LYS A 352 21.41 17.43 12.80
N ASN A 353 20.54 18.35 12.38
CA ASN A 353 20.66 19.77 12.63
C ASN A 353 19.28 20.31 13.08
N PRO A 354 19.18 20.91 14.28
CA PRO A 354 17.91 21.40 14.81
C PRO A 354 17.49 22.78 14.28
N ASN A 355 18.34 23.46 13.50
CA ASN A 355 18.08 24.81 13.02
C ASN A 355 17.01 24.82 11.93
N GLY A 356 16.17 25.85 11.91
CA GLY A 356 15.21 26.13 10.85
C GLY A 356 15.48 27.46 10.17
N LEU A 357 15.04 27.58 8.92
CA LEU A 357 15.15 28.81 8.14
C LEU A 357 13.82 29.05 7.40
N ILE A 358 13.21 30.22 7.63
CA ILE A 358 11.97 30.64 6.96
C ILE A 358 12.34 31.77 6.00
N LEU A 359 12.20 31.53 4.69
CA LEU A 359 12.46 32.50 3.63
C LEU A 359 11.17 32.82 2.88
N GLY A 360 11.04 34.04 2.39
CA GLY A 360 9.86 34.46 1.64
C GLY A 360 9.85 35.96 1.33
N THR A 361 9.05 36.37 0.35
CA THR A 361 8.87 37.78 -0.02
C THR A 361 7.89 38.48 0.95
N PRO A 362 7.90 39.82 1.05
CA PRO A 362 6.88 40.54 1.83
C PRO A 362 5.47 40.09 1.43
N GLY A 363 4.60 39.84 2.42
CA GLY A 363 3.24 39.33 2.20
C GLY A 363 3.12 37.80 2.00
N SER A 364 4.21 37.04 1.97
CA SER A 364 4.17 35.58 1.76
C SER A 364 3.81 34.75 3.00
N GLY A 365 3.48 35.39 4.13
CA GLY A 365 3.16 34.70 5.39
C GLY A 365 4.35 34.22 6.23
N LYS A 366 5.56 34.80 6.03
CA LYS A 366 6.75 34.47 6.84
C LYS A 366 6.53 34.65 8.34
N SER A 367 6.14 35.86 8.75
CA SER A 367 5.98 36.24 10.15
C SER A 367 4.85 35.44 10.81
N PHE A 368 3.77 35.18 10.06
CA PHE A 368 2.71 34.28 10.51
C PHE A 368 3.23 32.86 10.78
N SER A 369 4.03 32.30 9.87
CA SER A 369 4.61 30.96 10.03
C SER A 369 5.55 30.88 11.23
N ALA A 370 6.40 31.90 11.42
CA ALA A 370 7.29 32.01 12.57
C ALA A 370 6.52 32.11 13.89
N LYS A 371 5.53 33.01 13.98
CA LYS A 371 4.68 33.18 15.17
C LYS A 371 3.88 31.91 15.49
N ARG A 372 3.37 31.21 14.47
CA ARG A 372 2.69 29.93 14.64
C ARG A 372 3.63 28.87 15.21
N GLU A 373 4.86 28.80 14.73
CA GLU A 373 5.86 27.86 15.25
C GLU A 373 6.23 28.18 16.70
N ILE A 374 6.45 29.46 17.03
CA ILE A 374 6.72 29.94 18.40
C ILE A 374 5.56 29.58 19.34
N ALA A 375 4.32 29.84 18.93
CA ALA A 375 3.14 29.51 19.72
C ALA A 375 3.01 27.99 19.93
N ASN A 376 3.24 27.19 18.89
CA ASN A 376 3.19 25.73 19.01
C ASN A 376 4.26 25.23 19.97
N LEU A 377 5.50 25.71 19.83
CA LEU A 377 6.62 25.37 20.73
C LEU A 377 6.29 25.70 22.19
N PHE A 378 5.75 26.90 22.46
CA PHE A 378 5.30 27.30 23.80
C PHE A 378 4.22 26.36 24.39
N LEU A 379 3.26 25.91 23.59
CA LEU A 379 2.16 25.08 24.07
C LEU A 379 2.57 23.63 24.36
N VAL A 380 3.60 23.16 23.64
CA VAL A 380 3.96 21.74 23.54
C VAL A 380 5.20 21.40 24.36
N THR A 381 6.18 22.31 24.44
CA THR A 381 7.47 22.10 25.10
C THR A 381 7.71 23.10 26.23
N ASP A 382 8.70 22.80 27.07
CA ASP A 382 9.17 23.68 28.14
C ASP A 382 10.45 24.44 27.70
N ASP A 383 10.63 24.66 26.39
CA ASP A 383 11.83 25.28 25.84
C ASP A 383 11.83 26.81 26.04
N ASP A 384 13.02 27.41 26.24
CA ASP A 384 13.17 28.86 26.31
C ASP A 384 12.98 29.53 24.94
N ILE A 385 12.19 30.62 24.91
CA ILE A 385 11.89 31.37 23.68
C ILE A 385 12.54 32.75 23.74
N ILE A 386 13.46 33.01 22.82
CA ILE A 386 14.14 34.30 22.66
C ILE A 386 13.80 34.86 21.28
N ILE A 387 13.19 36.03 21.23
CA ILE A 387 12.77 36.70 20.00
C ILE A 387 13.58 37.98 19.85
N SER A 388 14.27 38.12 18.72
CA SER A 388 14.92 39.35 18.30
C SER A 388 14.18 39.87 17.07
N ASP A 389 13.26 40.80 17.30
CA ASP A 389 12.41 41.36 16.25
C ASP A 389 12.73 42.84 16.02
N PRO A 390 13.54 43.16 14.99
CA PRO A 390 13.83 44.54 14.64
C PRO A 390 12.65 45.24 13.93
N GLU A 391 11.67 44.48 13.43
CA GLU A 391 10.52 45.01 12.68
C GLU A 391 9.32 45.33 13.60
N SER A 392 9.36 44.87 14.87
CA SER A 392 8.31 45.08 15.88
C SER A 392 6.93 44.58 15.44
N GLU A 393 6.90 43.41 14.79
CA GLU A 393 5.71 42.79 14.24
C GLU A 393 4.92 41.95 15.23
#